data_AF-I0IM35-F1
#
_entry.id   AF-I0IM35-F1
#
_cell.length_a   1.000
_cell.length_b   1.000
_cell.length_c   1.000
_cell.angle_alpha   90.00
_cell.angle_beta   90.00
_cell.angle_gamma   90.00
#
_symmetry.space_group_name_H-M   'P 1'
#
loop_
_entity.id
_entity.type
_entity.pdbx_description
1 polymer ?
#
loop_
_entity_poly.entity_id
_entity_poly.type
_entity_poly.pdbx_seq_one_letter_code
_entity_poly.pdbx_strand_id
1 'polypeptide(L)'
;MDPHDMPFFYRFRSLDALLGDHQELEKQEIYFSPPEQLNDPMEGYKDLVWRGDKIVWRNLIKHYLLCLTQTVLTAISTPLGRQRTGS
;
A
#
# COMPACT_ATOMS: atom_id res chain seq x y z
N MET A 1 -36.63 -20.35 10.79
CA MET A 1 -35.38 -19.60 11.05
C MET A 1 -34.82 -20.17 12.33
N ASP A 2 -33.72 -20.92 12.26
CA ASP A 2 -33.07 -21.51 13.44
C ASP A 2 -32.40 -20.38 14.25
N PRO A 3 -32.61 -20.28 15.58
CA PRO A 3 -31.90 -19.32 16.42
C PRO A 3 -30.36 -19.48 16.41
N HIS A 4 -29.82 -20.59 15.90
CA HIS A 4 -28.39 -20.81 15.68
C HIS A 4 -27.83 -20.20 14.37
N ASP A 5 -28.69 -19.73 13.46
CA ASP A 5 -28.31 -19.11 12.18
C ASP A 5 -28.40 -17.56 12.21
N MET A 6 -28.04 -16.93 13.33
CA MET A 6 -27.76 -15.48 13.32
C MET A 6 -26.31 -15.26 12.88
N PRO A 7 -26.05 -14.78 11.65
CA PRO A 7 -24.70 -14.39 11.27
C PRO A 7 -24.27 -13.23 12.17
N PHE A 8 -23.21 -13.44 12.95
CA PHE A 8 -22.60 -12.37 13.74
C PHE A 8 -22.23 -11.23 12.78
N PHE A 9 -22.94 -10.11 12.87
CA PHE A 9 -22.75 -8.96 11.97
C PHE A 9 -21.42 -8.24 12.22
N TYR A 10 -20.77 -8.49 13.37
CA TYR A 10 -19.56 -7.80 13.78
C TYR A 10 -18.74 -8.65 14.76
N ARG A 11 -17.44 -8.83 14.49
CA ARG A 11 -16.51 -9.53 15.38
C ARG A 11 -15.59 -8.53 16.09
N PHE A 12 -15.74 -8.40 17.40
CA PHE A 12 -14.77 -7.66 18.20
C PHE A 12 -13.45 -8.43 18.25
N ARG A 13 -12.32 -7.74 18.06
CA ARG A 13 -10.99 -8.33 18.25
C ARG A 13 -10.72 -8.54 19.74
N SER A 14 -9.95 -9.57 20.09
CA SER A 14 -9.59 -9.81 21.49
C SER A 14 -8.69 -8.70 22.02
N LEU A 15 -8.81 -8.42 23.31
CA LEU A 15 -7.93 -7.45 23.98
C LEU A 15 -6.51 -7.98 24.17
N ASP A 16 -6.29 -9.29 24.04
CA ASP A 16 -4.97 -9.91 24.18
C ASP A 16 -4.00 -9.46 23.09
N ALA A 17 -4.50 -9.16 21.89
CA ALA A 17 -3.66 -8.57 20.84
C ALA A 17 -3.22 -7.13 21.17
N LEU A 18 -4.10 -6.37 21.84
CA LEU A 18 -3.84 -4.97 22.17
C LEU A 18 -2.92 -4.82 23.39
N LEU A 19 -3.16 -5.61 24.44
CA LEU A 19 -2.54 -5.46 25.77
C LEU A 19 -1.75 -6.68 26.25
N GLY A 20 -1.95 -7.83 25.61
CA GLY A 20 -1.27 -9.09 25.94
C GLY A 20 -0.03 -9.32 25.07
N ASP A 21 0.14 -10.55 24.58
CA ASP A 21 1.38 -11.04 23.97
C ASP A 21 1.89 -10.20 22.77
N HIS A 22 0.98 -9.57 22.04
CA HIS A 22 1.34 -8.76 20.87
C HIS A 22 1.73 -7.33 21.22
N GLN A 23 1.23 -6.77 22.33
CA GLN A 23 1.53 -5.41 22.82
C GLN A 23 1.41 -4.31 21.76
N GLU A 24 0.41 -4.40 20.87
CA GLU A 24 0.22 -3.46 19.75
C GLU A 24 0.22 -1.99 20.21
N LEU A 25 -0.43 -1.70 21.35
CA LEU A 25 -0.53 -0.35 21.89
C LEU A 25 0.84 0.22 22.32
N GLU A 26 1.67 -0.60 22.98
CA GLU A 26 3.00 -0.20 23.45
C GLU A 26 3.98 -0.03 22.29
N LYS A 27 3.92 -0.94 21.31
CA LYS A 27 4.78 -0.91 20.12
C LYS A 27 4.33 0.12 19.08
N GLN A 28 3.15 0.72 19.26
CA GLN A 28 2.49 1.60 18.30
C GLN A 28 2.31 0.93 16.92
N GLU A 29 2.02 -0.36 16.92
CA GLU A 29 1.80 -1.15 15.73
C GLU A 29 0.29 -1.38 15.52
N ILE A 30 -0.11 -1.55 14.26
CA ILE A 30 -1.50 -1.84 13.90
C ILE A 30 -1.53 -3.20 13.20
N TYR A 31 -2.26 -4.16 13.75
CA TYR A 31 -2.46 -5.44 13.09
C TYR A 31 -3.40 -5.31 11.89
N PHE A 32 -2.85 -5.60 10.70
CA PHE A 32 -3.60 -5.74 9.46
C PHE A 32 -4.12 -7.18 9.34
N SER A 33 -5.41 -7.35 9.60
CA SER A 33 -6.07 -8.66 9.51
C SER A 33 -6.18 -9.10 8.05
N PRO A 34 -6.01 -10.40 7.76
CA PRO A 34 -6.24 -10.93 6.42
C PRO A 34 -7.73 -10.81 6.04
N PRO A 35 -8.08 -10.79 4.73
CA PRO A 35 -9.44 -10.50 4.26
C PRO A 35 -10.54 -11.37 4.88
N GLU A 36 -10.23 -12.63 5.19
CA GLU A 36 -11.16 -13.60 5.80
C GLU A 36 -11.52 -13.26 7.25
N GLN A 37 -10.79 -12.32 7.86
CA GLN A 37 -10.94 -11.90 9.25
C GLN A 37 -11.49 -10.47 9.40
N LEU A 38 -11.83 -9.81 8.28
CA LEU A 38 -12.43 -8.48 8.27
C LEU A 38 -13.89 -8.55 8.72
N ASN A 39 -14.34 -7.49 9.41
CA ASN A 39 -15.70 -7.42 9.95
C ASN A 39 -16.75 -7.12 8.88
N ASP A 40 -16.33 -6.53 7.77
CA ASP A 40 -17.22 -6.25 6.65
C ASP A 40 -17.08 -7.37 5.60
N PRO A 41 -18.11 -8.22 5.41
CA PRO A 41 -18.08 -9.28 4.40
C PRO A 41 -17.95 -8.75 2.96
N MET A 42 -18.20 -7.46 2.71
CA MET A 42 -18.00 -6.80 1.42
C MET A 42 -16.59 -6.22 1.25
N GLU A 43 -15.77 -6.14 2.31
CA GLU A 43 -14.43 -5.54 2.24
C GLU A 43 -13.44 -6.38 1.41
N GLY A 44 -13.70 -7.69 1.27
CA GLY A 44 -13.02 -8.57 0.33
C GLY A 44 -13.41 -8.38 -1.14
N TYR A 45 -14.52 -7.68 -1.42
CA TYR A 45 -15.04 -7.45 -2.77
C TYR A 45 -14.56 -6.09 -3.30
N LYS A 46 -13.27 -5.99 -3.62
CA LYS A 46 -12.71 -4.80 -4.29
C LYS A 46 -12.96 -4.87 -5.79
N ASP A 47 -14.12 -4.39 -6.23
CA ASP A 47 -14.32 -4.01 -7.63
C ASP A 47 -13.53 -2.72 -7.92
N LEU A 48 -12.23 -2.88 -8.19
CA LEU A 48 -11.36 -1.81 -8.67
C LEU A 48 -11.78 -1.40 -10.08
N VAL A 49 -12.80 -0.56 -10.18
CA VAL A 49 -13.24 0.02 -11.45
C VAL A 49 -12.27 1.14 -11.84
N TRP A 50 -11.20 0.77 -12.54
CA TRP A 50 -10.23 1.74 -13.05
C TRP A 50 -10.83 2.55 -14.22
N ARG A 51 -11.27 3.79 -13.96
CA ARG A 51 -11.71 4.76 -14.99
C ARG A 51 -10.68 5.85 -15.21
N GLY A 52 -9.49 5.45 -15.66
CA GLY A 52 -8.44 6.40 -16.00
C GLY A 52 -8.72 7.20 -17.28
N ASP A 53 -8.46 8.51 -17.26
CA ASP A 53 -8.53 9.35 -18.46
C ASP A 53 -7.38 9.03 -19.44
N LYS A 54 -7.72 8.68 -20.68
CA LYS A 54 -6.74 8.26 -21.70
C LYS A 54 -5.71 9.35 -22.01
N ILE A 55 -6.08 10.62 -21.96
CA ILE A 55 -5.20 11.76 -22.23
C ILE A 55 -4.20 11.91 -21.08
N VAL A 56 -4.68 11.85 -19.83
CA VAL A 56 -3.84 11.90 -18.63
C VAL A 56 -2.83 10.75 -18.64
N TRP A 57 -3.28 9.51 -18.87
CA TRP A 57 -2.39 8.34 -18.90
C TRP A 57 -1.33 8.42 -20.00
N ARG A 58 -1.72 8.86 -21.20
CA ARG A 58 -0.78 9.06 -22.29
C ARG A 58 0.29 10.09 -21.94
N ASN A 59 -0.10 11.20 -21.30
CA ASN A 59 0.84 12.24 -20.92
C ASN A 59 1.73 11.81 -19.76
N LEU A 60 1.19 11.09 -18.78
CA LEU A 60 1.97 10.53 -17.66
C LEU A 60 3.09 9.62 -18.18
N ILE A 61 2.75 8.64 -19.04
CA ILE A 61 3.74 7.70 -19.58
C ILE A 61 4.80 8.42 -20.41
N LYS A 62 4.38 9.39 -21.26
CA LYS A 62 5.32 10.18 -22.06
C LYS A 62 6.32 10.95 -21.20
N HIS A 63 5.85 11.67 -20.18
CA HIS A 63 6.72 12.47 -19.31
C HIS A 63 7.61 11.58 -18.46
N TYR A 64 7.06 10.46 -17.96
CA TYR A 64 7.85 9.47 -17.23
C TYR A 64 9.02 8.94 -18.08
N LEU A 65 8.75 8.51 -19.32
CA LEU A 65 9.80 8.01 -20.22
C LEU A 65 10.82 9.09 -20.58
N LEU A 66 10.39 10.33 -20.78
CA LEU A 66 11.28 11.46 -21.02
C LEU A 66 12.24 11.68 -19.84
N CYS A 67 11.70 11.80 -18.62
CA CYS A 67 12.49 12.00 -17.41
C CYS A 67 13.44 10.83 -17.14
N LEU A 68 12.95 9.60 -17.34
CA LEU A 68 13.77 8.40 -17.18
C LEU A 68 14.93 8.40 -18.18
N THR A 69 14.65 8.66 -19.45
CA THR A 69 15.68 8.70 -20.50
C THR A 69 16.71 9.78 -20.21
N GLN A 70 16.27 10.98 -19.82
CA GLN A 70 17.17 12.06 -19.44
C GLN A 70 18.05 11.69 -18.24
N THR A 71 17.47 11.06 -17.22
CA THR A 71 18.20 10.62 -16.03
C THR A 71 19.26 9.58 -16.38
N VAL A 72 18.89 8.58 -17.20
CA VAL A 72 19.81 7.53 -17.65
C VAL A 72 20.92 8.09 -18.53
N LEU A 73 20.59 8.94 -19.51
CA LEU A 73 21.59 9.59 -20.36
C LEU A 73 22.55 10.45 -19.54
N THR A 74 22.03 11.19 -18.55
CA THR A 74 22.87 11.99 -17.64
C THR A 74 23.80 11.08 -16.84
N ALA A 75 23.29 10.00 -16.25
CA ALA A 75 24.09 9.05 -15.48
C ALA A 75 25.21 8.42 -16.32
N ILE A 76 24.93 8.05 -17.57
CA ILE A 76 25.92 7.46 -18.49
C ILE A 76 26.94 8.51 -18.96
N SER A 77 26.48 9.75 -19.21
CA SER A 77 27.33 10.83 -19.71
C SER A 77 28.18 11.48 -18.62
N THR A 78 27.86 11.22 -17.34
CA THR A 78 28.64 11.75 -16.22
C THR A 78 29.94 10.95 -16.14
N PRO A 79 31.11 11.56 -16.42
CA PRO A 79 32.37 10.85 -16.28
C PRO A 79 32.55 10.43 -14.82
N LEU A 80 33.08 9.22 -14.61
CA LEU A 80 33.41 8.65 -13.32
C LEU A 80 34.60 9.43 -12.69
N GLY A 81 34.38 10.69 -12.31
CA GLY A 81 35.51 11.60 -12.11
C GLY A 81 35.10 12.98 -11.63
N ARG A 82 34.32 13.07 -10.55
CA ARG A 82 34.33 14.27 -9.70
C ARG A 82 34.50 13.88 -8.25
N GLN A 83 35.70 13.44 -7.91
CA GLN A 83 36.19 13.53 -6.54
C GLN A 83 36.14 15.03 -6.16
N ARG A 84 35.34 15.37 -5.15
CA ARG A 84 35.45 16.63 -4.43
C ARG A 84 36.84 16.66 -3.78
N THR A 85 37.79 17.39 -4.35
CA THR A 85 38.94 17.86 -3.57
C THR A 85 38.39 18.94 -2.63
N GLY A 86 38.06 18.54 -1.42
CA GLY A 86 37.86 19.46 -0.31
C GLY A 86 39.18 20.16 -0.01
N SER A 87 39.12 21.49 0.02
CA SER A 87 40.17 22.36 0.55
C SER A 87 40.09 22.44 2.07
#